data_AF-A0A3D3VPR9-F1
#
_entry.id   AF-A0A3D3VPR9-F1
#
_cell.length_a   1.000
_cell.length_b   1.000
_cell.length_c   1.000
_cell.angle_alpha   90.00
_cell.angle_beta   90.00
_cell.angle_gamma   90.00
#
_symmetry.space_group_name_H-M   'P 1'
#
loop_
_entity.id
_entity.type
_entity.pdbx_description
1 polymer ?
#
loop_
_entity_poly.entity_id
_entity_poly.type
_entity_poly.pdbx_seq_one_letter_code
_entity_poly.pdbx_strand_id
1 'polypeptide(L)'
;IDKKLLAKHSAGLIGTSACLKGEIAVAYLEGREGDAKKSFHEYREIFPEGDFLLEIQNHGLPDQAKLREFYRKLGQETKTPLVATNDVHYVRKEHAQTQEILMCIATNGKLNDPDRKMKSYGPEFYLKDSEEMAKLFADFPGACEQT
;
A
#
# COMPACT_ATOMS: atom_id res chain seq x y z
N ILE A 1 6.75 -13.06 -8.05
CA ILE A 1 6.34 -14.40 -7.56
C ILE A 1 4.94 -14.68 -8.08
N ASP A 2 4.54 -15.94 -8.23
CA ASP A 2 3.16 -16.29 -8.59
C ASP A 2 2.37 -16.83 -7.38
N LYS A 3 1.03 -16.80 -7.49
CA LYS A 3 0.11 -17.21 -6.42
C LYS A 3 0.22 -18.70 -6.06
N LYS A 4 0.57 -19.58 -7.02
CA LYS A 4 0.69 -21.03 -6.76
C LYS A 4 1.92 -21.31 -5.89
N LEU A 5 3.04 -20.64 -6.20
CA LEU A 5 4.25 -20.72 -5.40
C LEU A 5 4.02 -20.12 -4.01
N LEU A 6 3.32 -18.98 -3.93
CA LEU A 6 2.96 -18.36 -2.65
C LEU A 6 2.11 -19.30 -1.78
N ALA A 7 1.08 -19.93 -2.35
CA ALA A 7 0.24 -20.91 -1.64
C ALA A 7 1.03 -22.10 -1.10
N LYS A 8 2.08 -22.54 -1.80
CA LYS A 8 2.94 -23.64 -1.34
C LYS A 8 3.83 -23.26 -0.14
N HIS A 9 4.08 -21.96 0.05
CA HIS A 9 5.08 -21.45 0.99
C HIS A 9 4.53 -20.37 1.93
N SER A 10 3.21 -20.30 2.12
CA SER A 10 2.56 -19.25 2.93
C SER A 10 2.58 -19.52 4.44
N ALA A 11 2.92 -20.73 4.87
CA ALA A 11 2.99 -21.08 6.29
C ALA A 11 3.99 -20.18 7.03
N GLY A 12 3.50 -19.45 8.04
CA GLY A 12 4.30 -18.51 8.84
C GLY A 12 4.51 -17.14 8.19
N LEU A 13 3.81 -16.84 7.09
CA LEU A 13 3.85 -15.53 6.44
C LEU A 13 2.57 -14.74 6.72
N ILE A 14 2.74 -13.46 7.04
CA ILE A 14 1.66 -12.47 7.02
C ILE A 14 1.69 -11.76 5.67
N GLY A 15 0.55 -11.72 4.99
CA GLY A 15 0.34 -10.99 3.75
C GLY A 15 -0.44 -9.70 3.95
N THR A 16 -0.20 -8.73 3.08
CA THR A 16 -0.98 -7.49 3.04
C THR A 16 -1.48 -7.23 1.61
N SER A 17 -2.49 -6.38 1.47
CA SER A 17 -3.04 -5.99 0.16
C SER A 17 -2.10 -5.08 -0.68
N ALA A 18 -0.96 -4.68 -0.12
CA ALA A 18 0.05 -3.80 -0.72
C ALA A 18 -0.44 -2.37 -1.02
N CYS A 19 0.41 -1.59 -1.71
CA CYS A 19 0.18 -0.19 -2.08
C CYS A 19 -0.76 -0.05 -3.30
N LEU A 20 -0.83 1.13 -3.91
CA LEU A 20 -1.65 1.42 -5.10
C LEU A 20 -1.37 0.48 -6.30
N LYS A 21 -0.19 -0.16 -6.34
CA LYS A 21 0.19 -1.12 -7.39
C LYS A 21 -0.18 -2.57 -7.05
N GLY A 22 -0.75 -2.82 -5.86
CA GLY A 22 -1.26 -4.13 -5.47
C GLY A 22 -2.43 -4.56 -6.36
N GLU A 23 -2.56 -5.87 -6.58
CA GLU A 23 -3.55 -6.43 -7.51
C GLU A 23 -4.99 -6.01 -7.16
N ILE A 24 -5.33 -6.00 -5.86
CA ILE A 24 -6.65 -5.59 -5.37
C ILE A 24 -6.88 -4.10 -5.64
N ALA A 25 -5.88 -3.26 -5.37
CA ALA A 25 -5.95 -1.81 -5.56
C ALA A 25 -6.11 -1.44 -7.04
N VAL A 26 -5.30 -2.04 -7.91
CA VAL A 26 -5.35 -1.82 -9.37
C VAL A 26 -6.72 -2.19 -9.91
N ALA A 27 -7.24 -3.38 -9.59
CA ALA A 27 -8.55 -3.80 -10.06
C ALA A 27 -9.68 -2.86 -9.59
N TYR A 28 -9.65 -2.42 -8.33
CA TYR A 28 -10.66 -1.50 -7.80
C TYR A 28 -10.60 -0.13 -8.49
N LEU A 29 -9.41 0.45 -8.63
CA LEU A 29 -9.23 1.78 -9.22
C LEU A 29 -9.55 1.83 -10.72
N GLU A 30 -9.46 0.69 -11.41
CA GLU A 30 -9.91 0.52 -12.80
C GLU A 30 -11.42 0.28 -12.93
N GLY A 31 -12.18 0.33 -11.83
CA GLY A 31 -13.64 0.13 -11.83
C GLY A 31 -14.05 -1.35 -11.86
N ARG A 32 -13.12 -2.28 -11.66
CA ARG A 32 -13.35 -3.74 -11.63
C ARG A 32 -13.49 -4.24 -10.19
N GLU A 33 -14.45 -3.70 -9.44
CA GLU A 33 -14.63 -4.03 -8.00
C GLU A 33 -14.84 -5.54 -7.76
N GLY A 34 -15.56 -6.23 -8.65
CA GLY A 34 -15.73 -7.69 -8.56
C GLY A 34 -14.41 -8.45 -8.63
N ASP A 35 -13.49 -8.03 -9.52
CA ASP A 35 -12.15 -8.63 -9.64
C ASP A 35 -11.29 -8.31 -8.42
N ALA A 36 -11.45 -7.12 -7.84
CA ALA A 36 -10.76 -6.73 -6.60
C ALA A 36 -11.19 -7.62 -5.43
N LYS A 37 -12.50 -7.82 -5.24
CA LYS A 37 -13.04 -8.72 -4.19
C LYS A 37 -12.62 -10.17 -4.45
N LYS A 38 -12.64 -10.64 -5.69
CA LYS A 38 -12.14 -11.96 -6.06
C LYS A 38 -10.67 -12.14 -5.67
N SER A 39 -9.81 -11.20 -6.06
CA SER A 39 -8.37 -11.22 -5.73
C SER A 39 -8.13 -11.21 -4.23
N PHE A 40 -8.90 -10.41 -3.49
CA PHE A 40 -8.88 -10.41 -2.03
C PHE A 40 -9.19 -11.78 -1.42
N HIS A 41 -10.24 -12.47 -1.90
CA HIS A 41 -10.58 -13.81 -1.42
C HIS A 41 -9.50 -14.84 -1.77
N GLU A 42 -8.93 -14.77 -2.98
CA GLU A 42 -7.82 -15.63 -3.37
C GLU A 42 -6.61 -15.47 -2.43
N TYR A 43 -6.23 -14.24 -2.07
CA TYR A 43 -5.15 -14.04 -1.09
C TYR A 43 -5.52 -14.52 0.30
N ARG A 44 -6.76 -14.28 0.76
CA ARG A 44 -7.23 -14.82 2.04
C ARG A 44 -7.23 -16.34 2.12
N GLU A 45 -7.40 -17.04 1.00
CA GLU A 45 -7.29 -18.51 0.94
C GLU A 45 -5.83 -18.99 0.90
N ILE A 46 -4.92 -18.17 0.36
CA ILE A 46 -3.49 -18.48 0.27
C ILE A 46 -2.80 -18.39 1.63
N PHE A 47 -3.08 -17.34 2.41
CA PHE A 47 -2.48 -17.15 3.73
C PHE A 47 -3.25 -17.91 4.82
N PRO A 48 -2.59 -18.31 5.92
CA PRO A 48 -3.30 -18.87 7.06
C PRO A 48 -4.42 -17.94 7.57
N GLU A 49 -5.42 -18.52 8.22
CA GLU A 49 -6.57 -17.75 8.71
C GLU A 49 -6.10 -16.65 9.69
N GLY A 50 -6.43 -15.40 9.37
CA GLY A 50 -6.02 -14.22 10.15
C GLY A 50 -4.71 -13.56 9.70
N ASP A 51 -3.93 -14.22 8.85
CA ASP A 51 -2.60 -13.75 8.43
C ASP A 51 -2.63 -12.92 7.13
N PHE A 52 -3.80 -12.43 6.71
CA PHE A 52 -3.92 -11.48 5.59
C PHE A 52 -4.62 -10.20 6.03
N LEU A 53 -3.96 -9.06 5.80
CA LEU A 53 -4.39 -7.73 6.26
C LEU A 53 -4.69 -6.80 5.07
N LEU A 54 -5.62 -5.87 5.26
CA LEU A 54 -5.86 -4.79 4.31
C LEU A 54 -4.94 -3.60 4.65
N GLU A 55 -3.96 -3.35 3.79
CA GLU A 55 -2.99 -2.28 3.97
C GLU A 55 -3.55 -0.94 3.51
N ILE A 56 -3.50 0.06 4.40
CA ILE A 56 -3.89 1.42 4.10
C ILE A 56 -2.72 2.40 4.22
N GLN A 57 -2.66 3.31 3.27
CA GLN A 57 -1.60 4.32 3.14
C GLN A 57 -2.23 5.70 2.91
N ASN A 58 -1.55 6.77 3.34
CA ASN A 58 -2.03 8.14 3.14
C ASN A 58 -0.90 9.14 2.85
N HIS A 59 -0.69 9.41 1.56
CA HIS A 59 0.28 10.37 1.04
C HIS A 59 -0.40 11.60 0.42
N GLY A 60 -1.70 11.81 0.70
CA GLY A 60 -2.50 12.88 0.10
C GLY A 60 -2.98 12.61 -1.33
N LEU A 61 -2.89 11.37 -1.81
CA LEU A 61 -3.30 10.99 -3.16
C LEU A 61 -4.81 10.69 -3.24
N PRO A 62 -5.56 11.22 -4.23
CA PRO A 62 -6.99 10.96 -4.39
C PRO A 62 -7.34 9.47 -4.49
N ASP A 63 -6.51 8.69 -5.17
CA ASP A 63 -6.74 7.25 -5.34
C ASP A 63 -6.49 6.47 -4.05
N GLN A 64 -5.57 6.91 -3.19
CA GLN A 64 -5.44 6.35 -1.84
C GLN A 64 -6.67 6.67 -1.00
N ALA A 65 -7.24 7.87 -1.10
CA ALA A 65 -8.48 8.20 -0.39
C ALA A 65 -9.65 7.28 -0.80
N LYS A 66 -9.85 7.04 -2.11
CA LYS A 66 -10.84 6.09 -2.61
C LYS A 66 -10.58 4.67 -2.11
N LEU A 67 -9.32 4.21 -2.19
CA LEU A 67 -8.94 2.86 -1.82
C LEU A 67 -9.12 2.60 -0.31
N ARG A 68 -8.77 3.56 0.55
CA ARG A 68 -8.99 3.45 2.01
C ARG A 68 -10.47 3.28 2.34
N GLU A 69 -11.35 4.02 1.67
CA GLU A 69 -12.80 3.88 1.86
C GLU A 69 -13.33 2.52 1.39
N PHE A 70 -12.79 2.00 0.30
CA PHE A 70 -13.09 0.63 -0.16
C PHE A 70 -12.62 -0.42 0.85
N TYR A 71 -11.37 -0.34 1.32
CA TYR A 71 -10.82 -1.26 2.31
C TYR A 71 -11.51 -1.17 3.67
N ARG A 72 -11.98 0.02 4.07
CA ARG A 72 -12.82 0.19 5.27
C ARG A 72 -14.08 -0.66 5.19
N LYS A 73 -14.80 -0.58 4.06
CA LYS A 73 -16.03 -1.37 3.83
C LYS A 73 -15.71 -2.86 3.73
N LEU A 74 -14.72 -3.23 2.92
CA LEU A 74 -14.33 -4.62 2.72
C LEU A 74 -13.85 -5.29 4.02
N GLY A 75 -13.05 -4.58 4.82
CA GLY A 75 -12.59 -5.04 6.13
C GLY A 75 -13.74 -5.28 7.10
N GLN A 76 -14.73 -4.38 7.13
CA GLN A 76 -15.95 -4.55 7.93
C GLN A 76 -16.80 -5.73 7.46
N GLU A 77 -17.03 -5.87 6.14
CA GLU A 77 -17.80 -6.96 5.53
C GLU A 77 -17.19 -8.34 5.82
N THR A 78 -15.87 -8.42 5.79
CA THR A 78 -15.13 -9.69 5.81
C THR A 78 -14.44 -9.98 7.15
N LYS A 79 -14.57 -9.06 8.11
CA LYS A 79 -13.86 -9.04 9.39
C LYS A 79 -12.35 -9.14 9.24
N THR A 80 -11.80 -8.50 8.20
CA THR A 80 -10.36 -8.48 7.94
C THR A 80 -9.75 -7.23 8.55
N PRO A 81 -8.68 -7.33 9.36
CA PRO A 81 -8.07 -6.15 9.97
C PRO A 81 -7.43 -5.25 8.92
N LEU A 82 -7.40 -3.95 9.24
CA LEU A 82 -6.65 -2.97 8.47
C LEU A 82 -5.31 -2.72 9.17
N VAL A 83 -4.25 -2.49 8.40
CA VAL A 83 -2.92 -2.11 8.92
C VAL A 83 -2.45 -0.83 8.24
N ALA A 84 -2.01 0.13 9.04
CA ALA A 84 -1.48 1.40 8.55
C ALA A 84 0.01 1.30 8.22
N THR A 85 0.39 1.74 7.02
CA THR A 85 1.80 1.78 6.58
C THR A 85 2.08 3.08 5.84
N ASN A 86 3.37 3.38 5.60
CA ASN A 86 3.79 4.62 4.91
C ASN A 86 4.74 4.38 3.72
N ASP A 87 4.88 3.14 3.24
CA ASP A 87 5.69 2.80 2.07
C ASP A 87 7.05 3.52 2.03
N VAL A 88 7.83 3.39 3.11
CA VAL A 88 9.00 4.23 3.35
C VAL A 88 10.13 3.93 2.35
N HIS A 89 10.62 4.97 1.66
CA HIS A 89 11.74 4.89 0.72
C HIS A 89 12.98 5.67 1.18
N TYR A 90 12.83 6.57 2.15
CA TYR A 90 13.93 7.37 2.71
C TYR A 90 13.69 7.70 4.17
N VAL A 91 14.74 8.08 4.90
CA VAL A 91 14.66 8.23 6.36
C VAL A 91 13.92 9.51 6.78
N ARG A 92 14.26 10.66 6.20
CA ARG A 92 13.74 11.97 6.61
C ARG A 92 13.08 12.69 5.44
N LYS A 93 12.12 13.56 5.72
CA LYS A 93 11.37 14.30 4.69
C LYS A 93 12.26 15.07 3.72
N GLU A 94 13.38 15.61 4.20
CA GLU A 94 14.34 16.38 3.39
C GLU A 94 15.07 15.52 2.35
N HIS A 95 15.11 14.20 2.51
CA HIS A 95 15.75 13.27 1.58
C HIS A 95 14.92 12.99 0.32
N ALA A 96 13.72 13.55 0.20
CA ALA A 96 12.86 13.36 -0.97
C ALA A 96 13.56 13.73 -2.29
N GLN A 97 14.37 14.81 -2.30
CA GLN A 97 15.12 15.20 -3.49
C GLN A 97 16.24 14.19 -3.83
N THR A 98 16.92 13.67 -2.81
CA THR A 98 17.94 12.63 -3.00
C THR A 98 17.33 11.35 -3.59
N GLN A 99 16.14 10.96 -3.12
CA GLN A 99 15.40 9.83 -3.68
C GLN A 99 15.05 10.05 -5.15
N GLU A 100 14.58 11.25 -5.53
CA GLU A 100 14.30 11.59 -6.93
C GLU A 100 15.55 11.46 -7.83
N ILE A 101 16.71 11.92 -7.34
CA ILE A 101 17.98 11.80 -8.05
C ILE A 101 18.36 10.33 -8.22
N LEU A 102 18.25 9.52 -7.16
CA LEU A 102 18.53 8.09 -7.22
C LEU A 102 17.64 7.37 -8.25
N MET A 103 16.36 7.68 -8.30
CA MET A 103 15.43 7.14 -9.29
C MET A 103 15.80 7.54 -10.72
N CYS A 104 16.23 8.79 -10.94
CA CYS A 104 16.70 9.24 -12.25
C CYS A 104 17.92 8.42 -12.71
N ILE A 105 18.90 8.21 -11.81
CA ILE A 105 20.08 7.39 -12.12
C ILE A 105 19.65 5.97 -12.49
N ALA A 106 18.81 5.34 -11.68
CA ALA A 106 18.36 3.96 -11.89
C ALA A 106 17.56 3.75 -13.19
N THR A 107 16.89 4.79 -13.67
CA THR A 107 16.03 4.75 -14.87
C THR A 107 16.66 5.41 -16.09
N ASN A 108 17.93 5.83 -16.00
CA ASN A 108 18.62 6.61 -17.02
C ASN A 108 17.82 7.87 -17.45
N GLY A 109 17.15 8.49 -16.48
CA GLY A 109 16.35 9.71 -16.64
C GLY A 109 17.11 10.97 -16.22
N LYS A 110 16.55 12.14 -16.53
CA LYS A 110 17.07 13.45 -16.09
C LYS A 110 16.08 14.11 -15.15
N LEU A 111 16.59 14.78 -14.11
CA LEU A 111 15.74 15.41 -13.09
C LEU A 111 14.84 16.53 -13.66
N ASN A 112 15.34 17.24 -14.66
CA ASN A 112 14.62 18.32 -15.35
C ASN A 112 13.75 17.84 -16.52
N ASP A 113 13.70 16.54 -16.80
CA ASP A 113 12.85 15.99 -17.85
C ASP A 113 11.40 15.84 -17.31
N PRO A 114 10.42 16.58 -17.86
CA PRO A 114 9.02 16.46 -17.48
C PRO A 114 8.39 15.14 -17.96
N ASP A 115 8.99 14.44 -18.91
CA ASP A 115 8.47 13.19 -19.48
C ASP A 115 9.15 11.94 -18.91
N ARG A 116 9.98 12.10 -17.86
CA ARG A 116 10.65 10.96 -17.23
C ARG A 116 9.64 9.92 -16.76
N LYS A 117 9.91 8.66 -17.11
CA LYS A 117 9.01 7.50 -16.92
C LYS A 117 8.70 7.20 -15.45
N MET A 118 9.58 7.60 -14.53
CA MET A 118 9.42 7.32 -13.11
C MET A 118 9.63 8.60 -12.29
N LYS A 119 8.66 8.90 -11.43
CA LYS A 119 8.62 10.04 -10.52
C LYS A 119 8.00 9.58 -9.21
N SER A 120 8.48 10.08 -8.08
CA SER A 120 7.77 9.93 -6.81
C SER A 120 6.47 10.72 -6.84
N TYR A 121 5.49 10.27 -6.05
CA TYR A 121 4.19 10.93 -5.91
C TYR A 121 4.21 12.09 -4.90
N GLY A 122 5.39 12.61 -4.56
CA GLY A 122 5.57 13.66 -3.56
C GLY A 122 6.58 13.30 -2.46
N PRO A 123 6.74 14.15 -1.44
CA PRO A 123 7.77 14.03 -0.40
C PRO A 123 7.33 13.21 0.84
N GLU A 124 6.24 12.44 0.75
CA GLU A 124 5.60 11.82 1.92
C GLU A 124 6.08 10.37 2.20
N PHE A 125 7.09 9.87 1.51
CA PHE A 125 7.58 8.49 1.61
C PHE A 125 8.76 8.35 2.59
N TYR A 126 8.78 9.17 3.65
CA TYR A 126 9.79 9.10 4.72
C TYR A 126 9.30 8.27 5.91
N LEU A 127 10.19 7.97 6.85
CA LEU A 127 9.83 7.36 8.12
C LEU A 127 9.17 8.41 9.02
N LYS A 128 7.85 8.51 8.93
CA LYS A 128 7.02 9.35 9.81
C LYS A 128 7.12 8.87 11.25
N ASP A 129 7.03 9.80 12.19
CA ASP A 129 6.93 9.44 13.60
C ASP A 129 5.52 8.91 13.95
N SER A 130 5.39 8.35 15.15
CA SER A 130 4.13 7.77 15.62
C SER A 130 2.99 8.79 15.74
N GLU A 131 3.30 10.05 16.06
CA GLU A 131 2.29 11.11 16.21
C GLU A 131 1.75 11.53 14.84
N GLU A 132 2.63 11.65 13.84
CA GLU A 132 2.27 11.90 12.45
C GLU A 132 1.38 10.76 11.90
N MET A 133 1.77 9.51 12.12
CA MET A 133 0.99 8.35 11.69
C MET A 133 -0.38 8.28 12.39
N ALA A 134 -0.43 8.50 13.71
CA ALA A 134 -1.69 8.52 14.45
C ALA A 134 -2.64 9.61 13.94
N LYS A 135 -2.12 10.81 13.62
CA LYS A 135 -2.92 11.89 13.03
C LYS A 135 -3.45 11.53 11.63
N LEU A 136 -2.62 10.89 10.80
CA LEU A 136 -3.01 10.51 9.43
C LEU A 136 -4.10 9.45 9.36
N PHE A 137 -4.17 8.58 10.37
CA PHE A 137 -5.09 7.44 10.44
C PHE A 137 -6.10 7.55 11.59
N ALA A 138 -6.34 8.77 12.11
CA ALA A 138 -7.31 9.00 13.18
C ALA A 138 -8.73 8.50 12.85
N ASP A 139 -9.11 8.51 11.57
CA ASP A 139 -10.40 8.00 11.09
C ASP A 139 -10.45 6.47 10.92
N PHE A 140 -9.32 5.78 11.14
CA PHE A 140 -9.15 4.33 10.99
C PHE A 140 -8.69 3.71 12.32
N PRO A 141 -9.54 3.69 13.36
CA PRO A 141 -9.17 3.18 14.67
C PRO A 141 -8.74 1.71 14.57
N GLY A 142 -7.65 1.35 15.25
CA GLY A 142 -7.08 0.00 15.22
C GLY A 142 -6.01 -0.20 14.14
N ALA A 143 -5.92 0.65 13.11
CA ALA A 143 -5.01 0.41 12.00
C ALA A 143 -3.52 0.59 12.38
N CYS A 144 -3.22 1.55 13.27
CA CYS A 144 -1.86 1.73 13.79
C CYS A 144 -1.53 0.67 14.86
N GLU A 145 -2.53 0.15 15.57
CA GLU A 145 -2.35 -0.89 16.58
C GLU A 145 -2.05 -2.28 15.99
N GLN A 146 -2.31 -2.48 14.69
CA GLN A 146 -1.92 -3.68 13.94
C GLN A 146 -0.47 -3.64 13.42
N THR A 147 0.33 -2.63 13.78
CA THR A 147 1.72 -2.45 13.32
C THR A 147 2.76 -3.12 14.22
#